data_AF-A0ABD1IJ30-F1
#
_entry.id   AF-A0ABD1IJ30-F1
#
_cell.length_a   1.000
_cell.length_b   1.000
_cell.length_c   1.000
_cell.angle_alpha   90.00
_cell.angle_beta   90.00
_cell.angle_gamma   90.00
#
_symmetry.space_group_name_H-M   'P 1'
#
loop_
_entity.id
_entity.type
_entity.pdbx_description
1 polymer ?
#
loop_
_entity_poly.entity_id
_entity_poly.type
_entity_poly.pdbx_seq_one_letter_code
_entity_poly.pdbx_strand_id
1 'polypeptide(L)'
;MEVPIGFVAKCWSFISFLPFFFSLFILGFLKGLIICPIAVTIIAIGNSAVVIGLWPAHFLWTYYCVAKSKRVGWVLKSLVLVSLPFPLILWPVMAIVGSIVGGVGYGFFAPLIATFEAVGANVTDKAYHCFIDGCFSTIESSCTVVRDFTDFCFHSYFSYMDELSKDVNEGEKPIDIELWRVPGCLLVSSIAVLVDVPLITAVALWKSPYMLFRGWKRLLEDLVGREGPFLETVCVPFAGLAILLWPLAVLGAFMAALFSSFFLGLYAGVVVHQEESLQMGLAYIVAVISLFDEYANDLLSLSEGSCFPRPQYRRRMKPSTGLEKGRSLDSQDEREGSRSRSSKLVSEGSRTLKQAIQRYTPMQVWDWLFKSCEVNGKLLLGEGLISVEDIQDCMVKGDCKKLCIELPSWCILQCLLTSAKSDSSGLIISEEMELTRFNLPRDKVFEWFIGPLFTMKEQIKGLQLQEGEESCLRKLVLACNNDRPEDWDNTGFPSTDKVRRAQLQAVLRRLQGIVGSMSRLPTFRRRFRNLVKVLYVEAIQTGIPAKHPNGSSRIHLFNRGGRRDRNGAQDDMV
;
A
#
# COMPACT_ATOMS: atom_id res chain seq x y z
N MET A 1 25.15 -30.04 14.67
CA MET A 1 24.85 -31.39 14.12
C MET A 1 25.67 -31.53 12.86
N GLU A 2 26.51 -32.55 12.77
CA GLU A 2 27.24 -32.88 11.54
C GLU A 2 26.23 -33.18 10.43
N VAL A 3 26.49 -32.68 9.22
CA VAL A 3 25.57 -32.82 8.08
C VAL A 3 25.55 -34.29 7.66
N PRO A 4 24.43 -35.02 7.78
CA PRO A 4 24.36 -36.42 7.40
C PRO A 4 24.52 -36.56 5.88
N ILE A 5 25.58 -37.24 5.45
CA ILE A 5 25.84 -37.54 4.03
C ILE A 5 25.14 -38.88 3.70
N GLY A 6 24.01 -38.80 3.01
CA GLY A 6 23.26 -39.96 2.51
C GLY A 6 21.74 -39.86 2.70
N PHE A 7 20.97 -40.40 1.75
CA PHE A 7 19.49 -40.34 1.74
C PHE A 7 18.87 -40.92 3.03
N VAL A 8 19.39 -42.05 3.51
CA VAL A 8 18.92 -42.72 4.74
C VAL A 8 19.17 -41.88 5.99
N ALA A 9 20.34 -41.23 6.07
CA ALA A 9 20.70 -40.39 7.21
C ALA A 9 19.91 -39.05 7.21
N LYS A 10 19.59 -38.50 6.02
CA LYS A 10 18.65 -37.38 5.88
C LYS A 10 17.23 -37.77 6.32
N CYS A 11 16.72 -38.93 5.89
CA CYS A 11 15.42 -39.43 6.31
C CYS A 11 15.35 -39.68 7.83
N TRP A 12 16.42 -40.22 8.42
CA TRP A 12 16.48 -40.44 9.87
C TRP A 12 16.53 -39.13 10.66
N SER A 13 17.29 -38.13 10.20
CA SER A 13 17.30 -36.78 10.77
C SER A 13 15.92 -36.13 10.71
N PHE A 14 15.21 -36.28 9.59
CA PHE A 14 13.84 -35.79 9.43
C PHE A 14 12.85 -36.45 10.40
N ILE A 15 12.89 -37.78 10.52
CA ILE A 15 12.04 -38.54 11.46
C ILE A 15 12.34 -38.15 12.92
N SER A 16 13.61 -37.93 13.25
CA SER A 16 14.05 -37.48 14.58
C SER A 16 13.61 -36.04 14.90
N PHE A 17 13.50 -35.18 13.89
CA PHE A 17 13.03 -33.80 14.04
C PHE A 17 11.50 -33.69 14.20
N LEU A 18 10.74 -34.63 13.65
CA LEU A 18 9.27 -34.68 13.69
C LEU A 18 8.66 -34.52 15.10
N PRO A 19 9.10 -35.26 16.16
CA PRO A 19 8.56 -35.07 17.51
C PRO A 19 8.85 -33.68 18.09
N PHE A 20 10.00 -33.09 17.79
CA PHE A 20 10.33 -31.73 18.20
C PHE A 20 9.42 -30.70 17.50
N PHE A 21 9.20 -30.85 16.20
CA PHE A 21 8.25 -30.04 15.44
C PHE A 21 6.82 -30.13 16.02
N PHE A 22 6.33 -31.34 16.28
CA PHE A 22 5.00 -31.52 16.84
C PHE A 22 4.88 -30.94 18.25
N SER A 23 5.92 -31.04 19.08
CA SER A 23 5.96 -30.42 20.40
C SER A 23 5.84 -28.88 20.29
N LEU A 24 6.60 -28.25 19.40
CA LEU A 24 6.51 -26.81 19.13
C LEU A 24 5.15 -26.42 18.56
N PHE A 25 4.59 -27.24 17.67
CA PHE A 25 3.27 -27.00 17.09
C PHE A 25 2.19 -27.07 18.16
N ILE A 26 2.19 -28.08 19.03
CA ILE A 26 1.25 -28.21 20.14
C ILE A 26 1.40 -27.04 21.12
N LEU A 27 2.63 -26.62 21.43
CA LEU A 27 2.90 -25.47 22.27
C LEU A 27 2.34 -24.18 21.64
N GLY A 28 2.65 -23.91 20.38
CA GLY A 28 2.15 -22.75 19.64
C GLY A 28 0.63 -22.77 19.50
N PHE A 29 0.05 -23.94 19.27
CA PHE A 29 -1.41 -24.15 19.22
C PHE A 29 -2.08 -23.84 20.56
N LEU A 30 -1.52 -24.34 21.67
CA LEU A 30 -2.05 -24.08 23.02
C LEU A 30 -1.94 -22.58 23.37
N LYS A 31 -0.81 -21.94 23.05
CA LYS A 31 -0.64 -20.48 23.20
C LYS A 31 -1.68 -19.73 22.37
N GLY A 32 -1.85 -20.11 21.11
CA GLY A 32 -2.88 -19.57 20.24
C GLY A 32 -4.27 -19.70 20.84
N LEU A 33 -4.64 -20.87 21.38
CA LEU A 33 -5.94 -21.08 22.03
C LEU A 33 -6.15 -20.21 23.28
N ILE A 34 -5.11 -19.96 24.07
CA ILE A 34 -5.22 -19.14 25.29
C ILE A 34 -5.27 -17.64 24.96
N ILE A 35 -4.43 -17.17 24.03
CA ILE A 35 -4.29 -15.76 23.70
C ILE A 35 -5.37 -15.29 22.72
N CYS A 36 -5.85 -16.15 21.83
CA CYS A 36 -6.86 -15.81 20.82
C CYS A 36 -8.13 -15.19 21.42
N PRO A 37 -8.79 -15.77 22.47
CA PRO A 37 -9.97 -15.15 23.08
C PRO A 37 -9.71 -13.73 23.59
N ILE A 38 -8.54 -13.48 24.17
CA ILE A 38 -8.15 -12.16 24.69
C ILE A 38 -7.97 -11.18 23.53
N ALA A 39 -7.19 -11.56 22.51
CA ALA A 39 -6.95 -10.72 21.33
C ALA A 39 -8.24 -10.41 20.56
N VAL A 40 -9.10 -11.42 20.34
CA VAL A 40 -10.43 -11.26 19.73
C VAL A 40 -11.29 -10.29 20.53
N THR A 41 -11.31 -10.42 21.86
CA THR A 41 -12.10 -9.54 22.73
C THR A 41 -11.62 -8.10 22.62
N ILE A 42 -10.30 -7.85 22.69
CA ILE A 42 -9.72 -6.52 22.56
C ILE A 42 -10.08 -5.89 21.21
N ILE A 43 -9.84 -6.62 20.11
CA ILE A 43 -10.03 -6.10 18.75
C ILE A 43 -11.52 -5.91 18.45
N ALA A 44 -12.35 -6.92 18.75
CA ALA A 44 -13.78 -6.87 18.45
C ALA A 44 -14.49 -5.79 19.28
N ILE A 45 -14.28 -5.73 20.60
CA ILE A 45 -14.92 -4.71 21.44
C ILE A 45 -14.39 -3.33 21.10
N GLY A 46 -13.07 -3.17 20.98
CA GLY A 46 -12.42 -1.90 20.67
C GLY A 46 -12.91 -1.32 19.34
N ASN A 47 -12.84 -2.09 18.26
CA ASN A 47 -13.27 -1.62 16.94
C ASN A 47 -14.79 -1.42 16.88
N SER A 48 -15.59 -2.28 17.52
CA SER A 48 -17.05 -2.13 17.56
C SER A 48 -17.45 -0.85 18.28
N ALA A 49 -16.81 -0.53 19.41
CA ALA A 49 -17.07 0.70 20.15
C ALA A 49 -16.77 1.96 19.29
N VAL A 50 -15.65 1.95 18.57
CA VAL A 50 -15.27 3.02 17.64
C VAL A 50 -16.28 3.15 16.50
N VAL A 51 -16.63 2.04 15.86
CA VAL A 51 -17.60 1.99 14.75
C VAL A 51 -18.95 2.53 15.21
N ILE A 52 -19.52 2.00 16.28
CA ILE A 52 -20.84 2.40 16.79
C ILE A 52 -20.82 3.87 17.24
N GLY A 53 -19.77 4.28 17.95
CA GLY A 53 -19.64 5.64 18.47
C GLY A 53 -19.49 6.70 17.37
N LEU A 54 -18.72 6.41 16.31
CA LEU A 54 -18.51 7.34 15.19
C LEU A 54 -19.51 7.20 14.05
N TRP A 55 -20.30 6.13 14.02
CA TRP A 55 -21.23 5.86 12.92
C TRP A 55 -22.18 7.02 12.61
N PRO A 56 -22.83 7.68 13.60
CA PRO A 56 -23.68 8.84 13.31
C PRO A 56 -22.90 10.01 12.68
N ALA A 57 -21.68 10.26 13.15
CA ALA A 57 -20.83 11.32 12.62
C ALA A 57 -20.37 11.00 11.19
N HIS A 58 -19.93 9.77 10.93
CA HIS A 58 -19.56 9.28 9.59
C HIS A 58 -20.75 9.34 8.63
N PHE A 59 -21.93 8.96 9.10
CA PHE A 59 -23.16 9.01 8.32
C PHE A 59 -23.48 10.44 7.88
N LEU A 60 -23.62 11.37 8.85
CA LEU A 60 -23.95 12.77 8.58
C LEU A 60 -22.87 13.49 7.76
N TRP A 61 -21.60 13.29 8.10
CA TRP A 61 -20.49 13.93 7.38
C TRP A 61 -20.42 13.46 5.94
N THR A 62 -20.68 12.17 5.68
CA THR A 62 -20.67 11.65 4.31
C THR A 62 -21.77 12.25 3.47
N TYR A 63 -22.99 12.34 4.01
CA TYR A 63 -24.09 13.03 3.36
C TYR A 63 -23.75 14.48 3.04
N TYR A 64 -23.20 15.20 4.02
CA TYR A 64 -22.79 16.58 3.85
C TYR A 64 -21.73 16.75 2.73
N CYS A 65 -20.67 15.94 2.76
CA CYS A 65 -19.58 16.03 1.79
C CYS A 65 -20.03 15.70 0.37
N VAL A 66 -20.86 14.67 0.20
CA VAL A 66 -21.41 14.29 -1.12
C VAL A 66 -22.34 15.37 -1.65
N ALA A 67 -23.24 15.91 -0.80
CA ALA A 67 -24.15 16.98 -1.19
C ALA A 67 -23.39 18.25 -1.61
N LYS A 68 -22.36 18.62 -0.85
CA LYS A 68 -21.51 19.80 -1.09
C LYS A 68 -20.59 19.65 -2.31
N SER A 69 -20.13 18.44 -2.61
CA SER A 69 -19.13 18.20 -3.65
C SER A 69 -19.56 18.73 -5.02
N LYS A 70 -18.70 19.51 -5.66
CA LYS A 70 -18.87 19.96 -7.07
C LYS A 70 -18.24 19.01 -8.09
N ARG A 71 -17.57 17.95 -7.64
CA ARG A 71 -16.90 16.93 -8.48
C ARG A 71 -17.88 16.05 -9.24
N VAL A 72 -19.10 15.92 -8.70
CA VAL A 72 -20.11 14.96 -9.13
C VAL A 72 -21.26 15.72 -9.78
N GLY A 73 -21.64 15.32 -10.99
CA GLY A 73 -22.78 15.87 -11.71
C GLY A 73 -24.10 15.66 -10.97
N TRP A 74 -25.13 16.42 -11.33
CA TRP A 74 -26.41 16.43 -10.59
C TRP A 74 -27.08 15.06 -10.54
N VAL A 75 -27.10 14.33 -11.66
CA VAL A 75 -27.74 13.01 -11.75
C VAL A 75 -27.00 12.00 -10.88
N LEU A 76 -25.68 11.92 -11.02
CA LEU A 76 -24.86 11.01 -10.22
C LEU A 76 -24.93 11.36 -8.74
N LYS A 77 -24.98 12.65 -8.39
CA LYS A 77 -25.13 13.09 -7.00
C LYS A 77 -26.44 12.60 -6.40
N SER A 78 -27.56 12.76 -7.10
CA SER A 78 -28.86 12.25 -6.65
C SER A 78 -28.85 10.73 -6.48
N LEU A 79 -28.29 9.99 -7.44
CA LEU A 79 -28.16 8.54 -7.36
C LEU A 79 -27.30 8.10 -6.16
N VAL A 80 -26.14 8.74 -5.96
CA VAL A 80 -25.26 8.45 -4.83
C VAL A 80 -25.96 8.73 -3.52
N LEU A 81 -26.64 9.88 -3.37
CA LEU A 81 -27.36 10.23 -2.13
C LEU A 81 -28.48 9.24 -1.78
N VAL A 82 -29.22 8.75 -2.79
CA VAL A 82 -30.27 7.73 -2.60
C VAL A 82 -29.67 6.36 -2.26
N SER A 83 -28.55 6.00 -2.88
CA SER A 83 -27.89 4.69 -2.65
C SER A 83 -27.02 4.66 -1.39
N LEU A 84 -26.59 5.80 -0.86
CA LEU A 84 -25.68 5.97 0.29
C LEU A 84 -26.11 5.25 1.59
N PRO A 85 -27.42 5.12 1.94
CA PRO A 85 -27.81 4.42 3.15
C PRO A 85 -27.33 2.98 3.19
N PHE A 86 -27.36 2.29 2.04
CA PHE A 86 -27.00 0.88 1.94
C PHE A 86 -25.55 0.61 2.37
N PRO A 87 -24.51 1.22 1.76
CA PRO A 87 -23.13 1.01 2.18
C PRO A 87 -22.87 1.55 3.60
N LEU A 88 -23.53 2.63 4.04
CA LEU A 88 -23.33 3.18 5.38
C LEU A 88 -23.93 2.32 6.50
N ILE A 89 -25.01 1.58 6.23
CA ILE A 89 -25.59 0.60 7.17
C ILE A 89 -24.82 -0.72 7.12
N LEU A 90 -24.38 -1.14 5.93
CA LEU A 90 -23.60 -2.36 5.76
C LEU A 90 -22.18 -2.24 6.34
N TRP A 91 -21.57 -1.06 6.27
CA TRP A 91 -20.21 -0.81 6.73
C TRP A 91 -19.95 -1.22 8.19
N PRO A 92 -20.77 -0.82 9.18
CA PRO A 92 -20.63 -1.28 10.56
C PRO A 92 -20.64 -2.79 10.71
N VAL A 93 -21.58 -3.47 10.03
CA VAL A 93 -21.70 -4.94 10.09
C VAL A 93 -20.43 -5.59 9.56
N MET A 94 -19.95 -5.13 8.39
CA MET A 94 -18.71 -5.63 7.79
C MET A 94 -17.48 -5.33 8.65
N ALA A 95 -17.41 -4.16 9.29
CA ALA A 95 -16.33 -3.80 10.17
C ALA A 95 -16.28 -4.66 11.45
N ILE A 96 -17.45 -4.97 12.04
CA ILE A 96 -17.55 -5.85 13.21
C ILE A 96 -17.19 -7.28 12.84
N VAL A 97 -17.77 -7.84 11.78
CA VAL A 97 -17.45 -9.20 11.30
C VAL A 97 -15.98 -9.31 10.94
N GLY A 98 -15.44 -8.33 10.21
CA GLY A 98 -14.02 -8.25 9.87
C GLY A 98 -13.11 -8.17 11.09
N SER A 99 -13.53 -7.46 12.14
CA SER A 99 -12.77 -7.37 13.40
C SER A 99 -12.75 -8.70 14.16
N ILE A 100 -13.85 -9.45 14.15
CA ILE A 100 -13.91 -10.78 14.76
C ILE A 100 -13.02 -11.76 13.99
N VAL A 101 -13.21 -11.85 12.67
CA VAL A 101 -12.44 -12.77 11.81
C VAL A 101 -10.95 -12.42 11.83
N GLY A 102 -10.63 -11.13 11.71
CA GLY A 102 -9.25 -10.62 11.80
C GLY A 102 -8.64 -10.84 13.19
N GLY A 103 -9.41 -10.65 14.25
CA GLY A 103 -8.99 -10.94 15.62
C GLY A 103 -8.70 -12.43 15.86
N VAL A 104 -9.51 -13.32 15.31
CA VAL A 104 -9.30 -14.78 15.40
C VAL A 104 -8.04 -15.16 14.64
N GLY A 105 -7.90 -14.70 13.40
CA GLY A 105 -6.71 -14.98 12.59
C GLY A 105 -5.44 -14.45 13.26
N TYR A 106 -5.43 -13.17 13.64
CA TYR A 106 -4.27 -12.55 14.25
C TYR A 106 -3.93 -13.15 15.63
N GLY A 107 -4.92 -13.26 16.52
CA GLY A 107 -4.76 -13.75 17.88
C GLY A 107 -4.35 -15.21 17.98
N PHE A 108 -4.69 -16.04 16.98
CA PHE A 108 -4.27 -17.43 16.93
C PHE A 108 -2.92 -17.62 16.21
N PHE A 109 -2.71 -16.99 15.05
CA PHE A 109 -1.51 -17.22 14.24
C PHE A 109 -0.28 -16.46 14.75
N ALA A 110 -0.42 -15.27 15.35
CA ALA A 110 0.73 -14.51 15.81
C ALA A 110 1.51 -15.22 16.95
N PRO A 111 0.88 -15.74 18.02
CA PRO A 111 1.59 -16.50 19.06
C PRO A 111 2.20 -17.81 18.51
N LEU A 112 1.50 -18.44 17.57
CA LEU A 112 1.94 -19.68 16.94
C LEU A 112 3.20 -19.46 16.08
N ILE A 113 3.23 -18.42 15.25
CA ILE A 113 4.41 -18.07 14.44
C ILE A 113 5.58 -17.67 15.33
N ALA A 114 5.34 -16.90 16.39
CA ALA A 114 6.37 -16.48 17.34
C ALA A 114 7.05 -17.67 18.03
N THR A 115 6.32 -18.75 18.34
CA THR A 115 6.91 -20.00 18.88
C THR A 115 7.92 -20.62 17.91
N PHE A 116 7.67 -20.57 16.61
CA PHE A 116 8.59 -21.08 15.59
C PHE A 116 9.77 -20.12 15.35
N GLU A 117 9.56 -18.82 15.48
CA GLU A 117 10.60 -17.79 15.35
C GLU A 117 11.63 -17.85 16.47
N ALA A 118 11.19 -18.09 17.72
CA ALA A 118 12.07 -18.24 18.88
C ALA A 118 13.10 -19.38 18.73
N VAL A 119 12.78 -20.43 17.95
CA VAL A 119 13.68 -21.56 17.68
C VAL A 119 14.74 -21.21 16.65
N GLY A 120 14.34 -20.41 15.65
CA GLY A 120 15.17 -19.92 14.56
C GLY A 120 16.14 -18.80 14.97
N ALA A 121 15.81 -18.05 16.02
CA ALA A 121 16.65 -16.98 16.54
C ALA A 121 17.84 -17.53 17.37
N ASN A 122 18.99 -16.86 17.27
CA ASN A 122 20.21 -17.25 17.99
C ASN A 122 20.24 -16.66 19.41
N VAL A 123 19.20 -16.94 20.20
CA VAL A 123 18.99 -16.35 21.54
C VAL A 123 19.34 -17.37 22.65
N THR A 124 19.86 -16.88 23.77
CA THR A 124 20.06 -17.66 25.01
C THR A 124 18.71 -18.08 25.59
N ASP A 125 18.60 -19.29 26.15
CA ASP A 125 17.34 -19.84 26.71
C ASP A 125 16.16 -19.96 25.74
N LYS A 126 16.40 -20.66 24.61
CA LYS A 126 15.38 -20.94 23.58
C LYS A 126 14.05 -21.47 24.12
N ALA A 127 14.10 -22.31 25.16
CA ALA A 127 12.88 -22.86 25.77
C ALA A 127 12.01 -21.75 26.39
N TYR A 128 12.59 -20.85 27.17
CA TYR A 128 11.87 -19.73 27.79
C TYR A 128 11.21 -18.84 26.73
N HIS A 129 11.97 -18.48 25.68
CA HIS A 129 11.48 -17.69 24.56
C HIS A 129 10.34 -18.38 23.80
N CYS A 130 10.41 -19.70 23.59
CA CYS A 130 9.31 -20.45 22.97
C CYS A 130 7.99 -20.37 23.76
N PHE A 131 8.06 -20.31 25.10
CA PHE A 131 6.89 -20.20 25.97
C PHE A 131 6.33 -18.77 26.04
N ILE A 132 7.19 -17.76 26.17
CA ILE A 132 6.79 -16.39 26.49
C ILE A 132 6.61 -15.51 25.24
N ASP A 133 7.46 -15.67 24.23
CA ASP A 133 7.44 -14.78 23.06
C ASP A 133 6.12 -14.93 22.29
N GLY A 134 5.56 -13.82 21.82
CA GLY A 134 4.28 -13.84 21.11
C GLY A 134 3.04 -13.83 22.02
N CYS A 135 3.15 -14.00 23.33
CA CYS A 135 1.99 -13.88 24.23
C CYS A 135 1.65 -12.42 24.51
N PHE A 136 2.51 -11.72 25.24
CA PHE A 136 2.29 -10.31 25.61
C PHE A 136 2.35 -9.38 24.39
N SER A 137 3.27 -9.64 23.45
CA SER A 137 3.40 -8.84 22.23
C SER A 137 2.17 -8.92 21.33
N THR A 138 1.45 -10.05 21.29
CA THR A 138 0.18 -10.17 20.55
C THR A 138 -0.92 -9.34 21.20
N ILE A 139 -0.97 -9.28 22.53
CA ILE A 139 -1.94 -8.43 23.27
C ILE A 139 -1.64 -6.95 23.01
N GLU A 140 -0.38 -6.52 23.16
CA GLU A 140 0.05 -5.14 22.89
C GLU A 140 -0.24 -4.74 21.43
N SER A 141 0.05 -5.64 20.50
CA SER A 141 -0.22 -5.42 19.08
C SER A 141 -1.72 -5.40 18.78
N SER A 142 -2.54 -6.17 19.51
CA SER A 142 -4.01 -6.09 19.40
C SER A 142 -4.53 -4.71 19.83
N CYS A 143 -3.99 -4.15 20.92
CA CYS A 143 -4.28 -2.77 21.32
C CYS A 143 -3.81 -1.76 20.26
N THR A 144 -2.67 -2.03 19.62
CA THR A 144 -2.16 -1.22 18.51
C THR A 144 -3.08 -1.26 17.30
N VAL A 145 -3.64 -2.42 16.95
CA VAL A 145 -4.61 -2.57 15.85
C VAL A 145 -5.86 -1.73 16.13
N VAL A 146 -6.41 -1.79 17.34
CA VAL A 146 -7.56 -0.95 17.73
C VAL A 146 -7.22 0.54 17.62
N ARG A 147 -6.02 0.93 18.07
CA ARG A 147 -5.54 2.32 17.97
C ARG A 147 -5.39 2.78 16.53
N ASP A 148 -4.78 1.97 15.67
CA ASP A 148 -4.59 2.26 14.25
C ASP A 148 -5.96 2.37 13.53
N PHE A 149 -6.93 1.52 13.89
CA PHE A 149 -8.31 1.60 13.40
C PHE A 149 -9.05 2.85 13.89
N THR A 150 -8.85 3.20 15.17
CA THR A 150 -9.38 4.44 15.77
C THR A 150 -8.85 5.66 15.04
N ASP A 151 -7.53 5.75 14.84
CA ASP A 151 -6.88 6.85 14.15
C ASP A 151 -7.40 6.97 12.69
N PHE A 152 -7.64 5.85 12.01
CA PHE A 152 -8.26 5.83 10.69
C PHE A 152 -9.68 6.45 10.71
N CYS A 153 -10.54 5.99 11.62
CA CYS A 153 -11.93 6.43 11.70
C CYS A 153 -12.06 7.90 12.14
N PHE A 154 -11.21 8.36 13.06
CA PHE A 154 -11.25 9.74 13.56
C PHE A 154 -10.63 10.75 12.61
N HIS A 155 -9.69 10.34 11.76
CA HIS A 155 -8.92 11.32 11.00
C HIS A 155 -8.80 11.01 9.52
N SER A 156 -8.40 9.80 9.15
CA SER A 156 -8.22 9.45 7.74
C SER A 156 -9.55 9.51 7.01
N TYR A 157 -10.61 8.96 7.60
CA TYR A 157 -11.97 8.98 7.04
C TYR A 157 -12.45 10.41 6.76
N PHE A 158 -12.45 11.27 7.78
CA PHE A 158 -12.86 12.67 7.62
C PHE A 158 -11.98 13.40 6.59
N SER A 159 -10.67 13.16 6.58
CA SER A 159 -9.79 13.77 5.58
C SER A 159 -10.10 13.34 4.15
N TYR A 160 -10.52 12.08 3.91
CA TYR A 160 -10.97 11.63 2.59
C TYR A 160 -12.27 12.33 2.20
N MET A 161 -13.23 12.41 3.12
CA MET A 161 -14.52 13.06 2.87
C MET A 161 -14.37 14.57 2.65
N ASP A 162 -13.45 15.22 3.36
CA ASP A 162 -13.13 16.63 3.18
C ASP A 162 -12.56 16.88 1.79
N GLU A 163 -11.61 16.06 1.34
CA GLU A 163 -11.05 16.15 0.00
C GLU A 163 -12.11 15.94 -1.10
N LEU A 164 -13.04 15.01 -0.90
CA LEU A 164 -14.18 14.83 -1.80
C LEU A 164 -15.06 16.09 -1.86
N SER A 165 -15.21 16.79 -0.75
CA SER A 165 -16.01 18.02 -0.63
C SER A 165 -15.30 19.28 -1.18
N LYS A 166 -13.98 19.23 -1.40
CA LYS A 166 -13.22 20.37 -1.92
C LYS A 166 -13.63 20.69 -3.35
N ASP A 167 -13.75 21.99 -3.61
CA ASP A 167 -14.04 22.53 -4.93
C ASP A 167 -13.02 22.05 -5.96
N VAL A 168 -13.52 21.81 -7.16
CA VAL A 168 -12.75 21.44 -8.34
C VAL A 168 -12.09 22.69 -8.92
N ASN A 169 -10.86 22.57 -9.41
CA ASN A 169 -10.16 23.66 -10.08
C ASN A 169 -10.98 24.17 -11.28
N GLU A 170 -10.97 25.48 -11.51
CA GLU A 170 -11.71 26.11 -12.61
C GLU A 170 -11.31 25.47 -13.95
N GLY A 171 -12.21 24.67 -14.54
CA GLY A 171 -12.01 24.01 -15.84
C GLY A 171 -12.10 22.47 -15.85
N GLU A 172 -12.08 21.80 -14.70
CA GLU A 172 -12.30 20.34 -14.64
C GLU A 172 -13.81 20.03 -14.73
N LYS A 173 -14.20 19.22 -15.73
CA LYS A 173 -15.60 18.82 -15.93
C LYS A 173 -16.04 17.87 -14.80
N PRO A 174 -17.21 18.08 -14.19
CA PRO A 174 -17.72 17.15 -13.20
C PRO A 174 -17.96 15.78 -13.83
N ILE A 175 -17.73 14.72 -13.04
CA ILE A 175 -18.05 13.35 -13.44
C ILE A 175 -19.57 13.25 -13.43
N ASP A 176 -20.17 13.13 -14.62
CA ASP A 176 -21.62 13.03 -14.77
C ASP A 176 -22.04 11.74 -15.47
N ILE A 177 -23.21 11.24 -15.11
CA ILE A 177 -23.82 10.07 -15.73
C ILE A 177 -25.14 10.49 -16.36
N GLU A 178 -25.33 10.16 -17.63
CA GLU A 178 -26.61 10.36 -18.29
C GLU A 178 -27.71 9.50 -17.62
N LEU A 179 -28.80 10.13 -17.16
CA LEU A 179 -29.86 9.49 -16.37
C LEU A 179 -30.46 8.25 -17.05
N TRP A 180 -30.64 8.31 -18.37
CA TRP A 180 -31.23 7.20 -19.14
C TRP A 180 -30.35 5.94 -19.16
N ARG A 181 -29.06 6.05 -18.82
CA ARG A 181 -28.12 4.91 -18.79
C ARG A 181 -28.16 4.15 -17.46
N VAL A 182 -28.64 4.78 -16.38
CA VAL A 182 -28.66 4.19 -15.03
C VAL A 182 -29.45 2.87 -14.98
N PRO A 183 -30.67 2.76 -15.56
CA PRO A 183 -31.40 1.49 -15.59
C PRO A 183 -30.64 0.37 -16.31
N GLY A 184 -29.93 0.72 -17.38
CA GLY A 184 -29.09 -0.20 -18.14
C GLY A 184 -27.90 -0.72 -17.33
N CYS A 185 -27.20 0.16 -16.62
CA CYS A 185 -26.11 -0.21 -15.73
C CYS A 185 -26.61 -1.14 -14.60
N LEU A 186 -27.74 -0.79 -13.96
CA LEU A 186 -28.32 -1.61 -12.90
C LEU A 186 -28.73 -3.00 -13.39
N LEU A 187 -29.40 -3.07 -14.55
CA LEU A 187 -29.82 -4.33 -15.15
C LEU A 187 -28.63 -5.26 -15.44
N VAL A 188 -27.57 -4.72 -16.08
CA VAL A 188 -26.37 -5.51 -16.38
C VAL A 188 -25.64 -5.92 -15.10
N SER A 189 -25.50 -5.02 -14.12
CA SER A 189 -24.89 -5.37 -12.82
C SER A 189 -25.65 -6.47 -12.09
N SER A 190 -26.99 -6.46 -12.10
CA SER A 190 -27.79 -7.52 -11.48
C SER A 190 -27.60 -8.87 -12.19
N ILE A 191 -27.64 -8.88 -13.53
CA ILE A 191 -27.38 -10.10 -14.32
C ILE A 191 -25.95 -10.60 -14.05
N ALA A 192 -24.97 -9.70 -14.04
CA ALA A 192 -23.57 -10.01 -13.79
C ALA A 192 -23.38 -10.67 -12.42
N VAL A 193 -23.94 -10.11 -11.34
CA VAL A 193 -23.84 -10.73 -10.01
C VAL A 193 -24.48 -12.12 -9.98
N LEU A 194 -25.64 -12.29 -10.63
CA LEU A 194 -26.31 -13.61 -10.69
C LEU A 194 -25.51 -14.66 -11.46
N VAL A 195 -24.67 -14.25 -12.42
CA VAL A 195 -23.87 -15.15 -13.26
C VAL A 195 -22.46 -15.34 -12.70
N ASP A 196 -21.78 -14.26 -12.37
CA ASP A 196 -20.38 -14.25 -11.95
C ASP A 196 -20.18 -14.91 -10.60
N VAL A 197 -21.07 -14.67 -9.63
CA VAL A 197 -20.96 -15.29 -8.29
C VAL A 197 -20.94 -16.81 -8.40
N PRO A 198 -21.93 -17.50 -8.99
CA PRO A 198 -21.90 -18.96 -9.07
C PRO A 198 -20.78 -19.49 -9.97
N LEU A 199 -20.46 -18.83 -11.09
CA LEU A 199 -19.44 -19.33 -12.03
C LEU A 199 -18.02 -19.18 -11.49
N ILE A 200 -17.67 -18.00 -10.94
CA ILE A 200 -16.37 -17.78 -10.28
C ILE A 200 -16.23 -18.71 -9.08
N THR A 201 -17.30 -18.91 -8.31
CA THR A 201 -17.34 -19.90 -7.22
C THR A 201 -17.05 -21.31 -7.71
N ALA A 202 -17.69 -21.75 -8.79
CA ALA A 202 -17.49 -23.07 -9.36
C ALA A 202 -16.06 -23.27 -9.85
N VAL A 203 -15.48 -22.27 -10.54
CA VAL A 203 -14.08 -22.29 -10.98
C VAL A 203 -13.14 -22.34 -9.78
N ALA A 204 -13.37 -21.52 -8.76
CA ALA A 204 -12.57 -21.52 -7.53
C ALA A 204 -12.66 -22.86 -6.80
N LEU A 205 -13.85 -23.44 -6.68
CA LEU A 205 -14.07 -24.77 -6.07
C LEU A 205 -13.34 -25.87 -6.84
N TRP A 206 -13.42 -25.86 -8.18
CA TRP A 206 -12.73 -26.81 -9.05
C TRP A 206 -11.20 -26.70 -8.95
N LYS A 207 -10.67 -25.48 -8.82
CA LYS A 207 -9.22 -25.22 -8.73
C LYS A 207 -8.63 -25.39 -7.34
N SER A 208 -9.47 -25.37 -6.30
CA SER A 208 -9.01 -25.47 -4.91
C SER A 208 -8.25 -26.77 -4.61
N PRO A 209 -8.67 -27.97 -5.08
CA PRO A 209 -7.88 -29.20 -4.96
C PRO A 209 -6.52 -29.10 -5.64
N TYR A 210 -6.45 -28.53 -6.84
CA TYR A 210 -5.18 -28.35 -7.56
C TYR A 210 -4.24 -27.41 -6.79
N MET A 211 -4.76 -26.32 -6.22
CA MET A 211 -4.01 -25.42 -5.35
C MET A 211 -3.47 -26.14 -4.12
N LEU A 212 -4.28 -26.99 -3.50
CA LEU A 212 -3.91 -27.77 -2.33
C LEU A 212 -2.76 -28.74 -2.65
N PHE A 213 -2.94 -29.63 -3.62
CA PHE A 213 -1.95 -30.65 -3.96
C PHE A 213 -0.67 -30.06 -4.55
N ARG A 214 -0.77 -29.07 -5.43
CA ARG A 214 0.41 -28.45 -6.05
C ARG A 214 1.18 -27.60 -5.04
N GLY A 215 0.47 -26.88 -4.18
CA GLY A 215 1.11 -26.11 -3.11
C GLY A 215 1.83 -27.02 -2.12
N TRP A 216 1.20 -28.13 -1.71
CA TRP A 216 1.89 -29.14 -0.91
C TRP A 216 3.09 -29.75 -1.61
N LYS A 217 2.96 -30.15 -2.88
CA LYS A 217 4.10 -30.66 -3.67
C LYS A 217 5.27 -29.67 -3.65
N ARG A 218 5.00 -28.39 -3.93
CA ARG A 218 6.02 -27.34 -3.96
C ARG A 218 6.63 -27.11 -2.58
N LEU A 219 5.83 -27.04 -1.52
CA LEU A 219 6.32 -26.86 -0.15
C LEU A 219 7.14 -28.06 0.33
N LEU A 220 6.78 -29.28 -0.09
CA LEU A 220 7.55 -30.50 0.16
C LEU A 220 8.87 -30.51 -0.63
N GLU A 221 8.86 -30.09 -1.89
CA GLU A 221 10.08 -29.92 -2.69
C GLU A 221 11.01 -28.84 -2.08
N ASP A 222 10.45 -27.73 -1.61
CA ASP A 222 11.20 -26.65 -0.92
C ASP A 222 11.77 -27.11 0.43
N LEU A 223 11.12 -28.08 1.10
CA LEU A 223 11.60 -28.70 2.32
C LEU A 223 12.77 -29.67 2.05
N VAL A 224 12.72 -30.43 0.95
CA VAL A 224 13.72 -31.44 0.57
C VAL A 224 14.93 -30.83 -0.17
N GLY A 225 14.72 -29.76 -0.96
CA GLY A 225 15.74 -29.14 -1.82
C GLY A 225 16.67 -28.14 -1.12
N ARG A 226 16.46 -27.84 0.17
CA ARG A 226 17.33 -26.95 0.97
C ARG A 226 18.63 -27.66 1.36
N GLU A 227 19.64 -27.63 0.49
CA GLU A 227 20.98 -28.11 0.81
C GLU A 227 21.88 -26.96 1.30
N GLY A 228 22.16 -26.89 2.60
CA GLY A 228 23.13 -25.94 3.16
C GLY A 228 23.16 -25.91 4.71
N PRO A 229 24.35 -25.95 5.34
CA PRO A 229 24.52 -26.15 6.79
C PRO A 229 23.97 -25.03 7.68
N PHE A 230 23.67 -23.85 7.12
CA PHE A 230 23.10 -22.70 7.85
C PHE A 230 21.61 -22.44 7.55
N LEU A 231 21.03 -23.10 6.55
CA LEU A 231 19.64 -22.91 6.12
C LEU A 231 18.68 -23.99 6.66
N GLU A 232 19.21 -25.14 7.06
CA GLU A 232 18.40 -26.27 7.57
C GLU A 232 17.84 -26.04 8.97
N THR A 233 18.59 -25.47 9.92
CA THR A 233 18.16 -25.43 11.33
C THR A 233 17.10 -24.37 11.63
N VAL A 234 17.08 -23.27 10.87
CA VAL A 234 16.16 -22.14 11.08
C VAL A 234 14.91 -22.27 10.21
N CYS A 235 15.03 -22.72 8.96
CA CYS A 235 13.92 -22.68 8.00
C CYS A 235 13.04 -23.95 7.99
N VAL A 236 13.54 -25.10 8.45
CA VAL A 236 12.78 -26.36 8.45
C VAL A 236 11.51 -26.29 9.33
N PRO A 237 11.54 -25.74 10.56
CA PRO A 237 10.32 -25.53 11.36
C PRO A 237 9.27 -24.68 10.63
N PHE A 238 9.69 -23.58 9.98
CA PHE A 238 8.78 -22.70 9.24
C PHE A 238 8.19 -23.35 7.98
N ALA A 239 8.99 -24.12 7.25
CA ALA A 239 8.51 -24.87 6.08
C ALA A 239 7.48 -25.94 6.49
N GLY A 240 7.74 -26.67 7.59
CA GLY A 240 6.78 -27.61 8.16
C GLY A 240 5.47 -26.93 8.58
N LEU A 241 5.56 -25.75 9.20
CA LEU A 241 4.38 -24.97 9.58
C LEU A 241 3.60 -24.50 8.35
N ALA A 242 4.28 -24.03 7.30
CA ALA A 242 3.64 -23.62 6.06
C ALA A 242 2.88 -24.77 5.38
N ILE A 243 3.42 -25.99 5.40
CA ILE A 243 2.73 -27.19 4.88
C ILE A 243 1.42 -27.45 5.64
N LEU A 244 1.46 -27.33 6.98
CA LEU A 244 0.29 -27.57 7.83
C LEU A 244 -0.77 -26.47 7.67
N LEU A 245 -0.35 -25.22 7.52
CA LEU A 245 -1.26 -24.07 7.35
C LEU A 245 -1.76 -23.89 5.91
N TRP A 246 -1.16 -24.57 4.93
CA TRP A 246 -1.54 -24.44 3.51
C TRP A 246 -3.03 -24.70 3.21
N PRO A 247 -3.70 -25.73 3.78
CA PRO A 247 -5.13 -25.95 3.56
C PRO A 247 -6.00 -24.76 3.98
N LEU A 248 -5.61 -24.09 5.07
CA LEU A 248 -6.30 -22.90 5.53
C LEU A 248 -6.09 -21.72 4.56
N ALA A 249 -4.89 -21.59 3.98
CA ALA A 249 -4.63 -20.59 2.95
C ALA A 249 -5.48 -20.84 1.69
N VAL A 250 -5.67 -22.11 1.29
CA VAL A 250 -6.58 -22.48 0.19
C VAL A 250 -8.03 -22.11 0.51
N LEU A 251 -8.50 -22.41 1.74
CA LEU A 251 -9.84 -22.01 2.18
C LEU A 251 -10.01 -20.48 2.18
N GLY A 252 -9.01 -19.74 2.65
CA GLY A 252 -9.00 -18.28 2.61
C GLY A 252 -9.05 -17.72 1.18
N ALA A 253 -8.30 -18.32 0.25
CA ALA A 253 -8.32 -17.95 -1.16
C ALA A 253 -9.69 -18.22 -1.81
N PHE A 254 -10.32 -19.34 -1.48
CA PHE A 254 -11.68 -19.66 -1.92
C PHE A 254 -12.69 -18.63 -1.41
N MET A 255 -12.70 -18.33 -0.09
CA MET A 255 -13.59 -17.33 0.49
C MET A 255 -13.36 -15.92 -0.11
N ALA A 256 -12.11 -15.57 -0.40
CA ALA A 256 -11.79 -14.31 -1.08
C ALA A 256 -12.31 -14.28 -2.53
N ALA A 257 -12.23 -15.39 -3.26
CA ALA A 257 -12.84 -15.53 -4.59
C ALA A 257 -14.37 -15.37 -4.54
N LEU A 258 -15.03 -16.01 -3.57
CA LEU A 258 -16.48 -15.83 -3.34
C LEU A 258 -16.82 -14.35 -3.12
N PHE A 259 -16.13 -13.68 -2.20
CA PHE A 259 -16.41 -12.30 -1.86
C PHE A 259 -16.13 -11.34 -3.02
N SER A 260 -14.99 -11.50 -3.70
CA SER A 260 -14.59 -10.67 -4.83
C SER A 260 -15.50 -10.83 -6.05
N SER A 261 -16.09 -12.02 -6.27
CA SER A 261 -17.02 -12.27 -7.38
C SER A 261 -18.20 -11.31 -7.42
N PHE A 262 -18.71 -10.91 -6.25
CA PHE A 262 -19.79 -9.93 -6.13
C PHE A 262 -19.39 -8.56 -6.68
N PHE A 263 -18.20 -8.07 -6.31
CA PHE A 263 -17.70 -6.77 -6.78
C PHE A 263 -17.29 -6.79 -8.26
N LEU A 264 -16.75 -7.92 -8.72
CA LEU A 264 -16.47 -8.14 -10.14
C LEU A 264 -17.75 -8.07 -10.96
N GLY A 265 -18.84 -8.70 -10.51
CA GLY A 265 -20.14 -8.59 -11.17
C GLY A 265 -20.69 -7.17 -11.19
N LEU A 266 -20.62 -6.45 -10.06
CA LEU A 266 -21.05 -5.05 -10.02
C LEU A 266 -20.27 -4.14 -10.98
N TYR A 267 -18.99 -4.45 -11.23
CA TYR A 267 -18.14 -3.69 -12.16
C TYR A 267 -18.65 -3.75 -13.62
N ALA A 268 -19.47 -4.74 -13.99
CA ALA A 268 -20.09 -4.79 -15.31
C ALA A 268 -20.91 -3.52 -15.64
N GLY A 269 -21.60 -2.96 -14.65
CA GLY A 269 -22.33 -1.70 -14.81
C GLY A 269 -21.42 -0.49 -15.04
N VAL A 270 -20.21 -0.51 -14.47
CA VAL A 270 -19.17 0.51 -14.74
C VAL A 270 -18.70 0.40 -16.19
N VAL A 271 -18.54 -0.81 -16.72
CA VAL A 271 -18.19 -1.03 -18.13
C VAL A 271 -19.27 -0.50 -19.07
N VAL A 272 -20.55 -0.75 -18.77
CA VAL A 272 -21.68 -0.18 -19.54
C VAL A 272 -21.58 1.34 -19.61
N HIS A 273 -21.28 1.97 -18.49
CA HIS A 273 -21.13 3.42 -18.41
C HIS A 273 -19.92 3.94 -19.20
N GLN A 274 -18.75 3.29 -19.06
CA GLN A 274 -17.50 3.71 -19.72
C GLN A 274 -17.53 3.54 -21.24
N GLU A 275 -18.12 2.44 -21.73
CA GLU A 275 -18.14 2.09 -23.16
C GLU A 275 -19.42 2.55 -23.87
N GLU A 276 -20.34 3.15 -23.12
CA GLU A 276 -21.65 3.62 -23.60
C GLU A 276 -22.44 2.52 -24.32
N SER A 277 -22.35 1.27 -23.83
CA SER A 277 -22.92 0.11 -24.51
C SER A 277 -23.28 -1.02 -23.56
N LEU A 278 -24.54 -1.45 -23.63
CA LEU A 278 -25.04 -2.64 -22.91
C LEU A 278 -24.37 -3.92 -23.39
N GLN A 279 -24.11 -4.03 -24.70
CA GLN A 279 -23.45 -5.20 -25.28
C GLN A 279 -22.03 -5.38 -24.71
N MET A 280 -21.32 -4.27 -24.47
CA MET A 280 -19.98 -4.32 -23.87
C MET A 280 -20.03 -4.74 -22.40
N GLY A 281 -21.06 -4.32 -21.67
CA GLY A 281 -21.33 -4.82 -20.32
C GLY A 281 -21.62 -6.32 -20.28
N LEU A 282 -22.48 -6.81 -21.16
CA LEU A 282 -22.76 -8.26 -21.28
C LEU A 282 -21.53 -9.06 -21.74
N ALA A 283 -20.73 -8.50 -22.64
CA ALA A 283 -19.45 -9.09 -23.03
C ALA A 283 -18.49 -9.17 -21.83
N TYR A 284 -18.48 -8.16 -20.95
CA TYR A 284 -17.66 -8.18 -19.75
C TYR A 284 -18.04 -9.32 -18.78
N ILE A 285 -19.33 -9.62 -18.59
CA ILE A 285 -19.78 -10.76 -17.76
C ILE A 285 -19.14 -12.07 -18.23
N VAL A 286 -19.09 -12.28 -19.54
CA VAL A 286 -18.46 -13.47 -20.11
C VAL A 286 -16.93 -13.39 -19.98
N ALA A 287 -16.34 -12.23 -20.28
CA ALA A 287 -14.90 -12.02 -20.25
C ALA A 287 -14.31 -12.12 -18.84
N VAL A 288 -15.01 -11.68 -17.79
CA VAL A 288 -14.47 -11.66 -16.42
C VAL A 288 -14.25 -13.06 -15.86
N ILE A 289 -15.07 -14.03 -16.29
CA ILE A 289 -14.86 -15.45 -15.96
C ILE A 289 -13.55 -15.94 -16.58
N SER A 290 -13.28 -15.59 -17.85
CA SER A 290 -12.01 -15.93 -18.51
C SER A 290 -10.82 -15.26 -17.84
N LEU A 291 -10.96 -14.00 -17.39
CA LEU A 291 -9.91 -13.25 -16.70
C LEU A 291 -9.61 -13.86 -15.32
N PHE A 292 -10.65 -14.26 -14.58
CA PHE A 292 -10.50 -14.91 -13.29
C PHE A 292 -9.86 -16.30 -13.43
N ASP A 293 -10.29 -17.07 -14.43
CA ASP A 293 -9.74 -18.39 -14.72
C ASP A 293 -8.27 -18.31 -15.16
N GLU A 294 -7.92 -17.37 -16.03
CA GLU A 294 -6.54 -17.06 -16.45
C GLU A 294 -5.68 -16.66 -15.23
N TYR A 295 -6.15 -15.73 -14.41
CA TYR A 295 -5.47 -15.34 -13.17
C TYR A 295 -5.24 -16.52 -12.22
N ALA A 296 -6.25 -17.39 -12.07
CA ALA A 296 -6.13 -18.59 -11.27
C ALA A 296 -5.18 -19.62 -11.91
N ASN A 297 -5.13 -19.73 -13.24
CA ASN A 297 -4.14 -20.56 -13.94
C ASN A 297 -2.72 -20.04 -13.69
N ASP A 298 -2.49 -18.74 -13.78
CA ASP A 298 -1.18 -18.13 -13.54
C ASP A 298 -0.72 -18.32 -12.10
N LEU A 299 -1.62 -18.06 -11.14
CA LEU A 299 -1.36 -18.28 -9.71
C LEU A 299 -0.97 -19.73 -9.43
N LEU A 300 -1.62 -20.66 -10.13
CA LEU A 300 -1.35 -22.08 -10.03
C LEU A 300 -0.24 -22.53 -10.97
N SER A 301 0.31 -21.68 -11.84
CA SER A 301 1.25 -22.01 -12.92
C SER A 301 0.77 -23.18 -13.82
N LEU A 302 -0.53 -23.19 -14.15
CA LEU A 302 -1.17 -24.10 -15.10
C LEU A 302 -0.95 -23.62 -16.56
N SER A 303 -1.62 -24.25 -17.53
CA SER A 303 -1.52 -23.85 -18.94
C SER A 303 -1.87 -22.37 -19.13
N GLU A 304 -1.09 -21.68 -19.96
CA GLU A 304 -1.32 -20.27 -20.29
C GLU A 304 -2.70 -20.06 -20.92
N GLY A 305 -3.41 -19.03 -20.46
CA GLY A 305 -4.74 -18.65 -20.94
C GLY A 305 -5.90 -19.30 -20.19
N SER A 306 -7.11 -19.15 -20.72
CA SER A 306 -8.36 -19.66 -20.17
C SER A 306 -9.13 -20.48 -21.20
N CYS A 307 -9.89 -21.48 -20.76
CA CYS A 307 -10.81 -22.23 -21.61
C CYS A 307 -12.13 -21.49 -21.89
N PHE A 308 -12.38 -20.37 -21.21
CA PHE A 308 -13.60 -19.58 -21.38
C PHE A 308 -13.48 -18.56 -22.51
N PRO A 309 -14.59 -18.22 -23.20
CA PRO A 309 -14.58 -17.22 -24.24
C PRO A 309 -14.20 -15.84 -23.68
N ARG A 310 -13.37 -15.11 -24.43
CA ARG A 310 -12.89 -13.76 -24.07
C ARG A 310 -13.38 -12.73 -25.10
N PRO A 311 -14.68 -12.36 -25.07
CA PRO A 311 -15.19 -11.34 -25.98
C PRO A 311 -14.56 -9.98 -25.67
N GLN A 312 -14.42 -9.15 -26.70
CA GLN A 312 -13.93 -7.79 -26.53
C GLN A 312 -15.00 -6.92 -25.88
N TYR A 313 -14.75 -6.49 -24.65
CA TYR A 313 -15.67 -5.65 -23.88
C TYR A 313 -15.22 -4.18 -23.77
N ARG A 314 -14.08 -3.80 -24.39
CA ARG A 314 -13.64 -2.39 -24.49
C ARG A 314 -13.28 -2.01 -25.93
N ARG A 315 -13.85 -0.91 -26.43
CA ARG A 315 -13.56 -0.38 -27.79
C ARG A 315 -12.17 0.24 -27.88
N ARG A 316 -11.66 0.80 -26.78
CA ARG A 316 -10.29 1.34 -26.67
C ARG A 316 -9.38 0.44 -25.84
N MET A 317 -9.45 -0.86 -26.03
CA MET A 317 -8.27 -1.66 -25.72
C MET A 317 -7.21 -1.22 -26.73
N LYS A 318 -6.20 -0.43 -26.33
CA LYS A 318 -4.92 -0.53 -27.04
C LYS A 318 -4.66 -2.04 -27.09
N PRO A 319 -4.45 -2.66 -28.27
CA PRO A 319 -4.03 -4.06 -28.30
C PRO A 319 -2.91 -4.12 -27.29
N SER A 320 -3.04 -5.01 -26.29
CA SER A 320 -1.99 -5.25 -25.30
C SER A 320 -0.70 -5.21 -26.08
N THR A 321 0.08 -4.15 -25.87
CA THR A 321 1.32 -3.95 -26.60
C THR A 321 2.04 -5.27 -26.49
N GLY A 322 2.35 -5.89 -27.62
CA GLY A 322 3.17 -7.11 -27.72
C GLY A 322 4.60 -6.89 -27.24
N LEU A 323 4.77 -6.07 -26.20
CA LEU A 323 6.01 -5.73 -25.53
C LEU A 323 6.48 -6.85 -24.59
N GLU A 324 5.76 -7.98 -24.53
CA GLU A 324 6.25 -9.23 -23.93
C GLU A 324 6.39 -10.38 -24.95
N LYS A 325 5.93 -10.21 -26.20
CA LYS A 325 6.03 -11.26 -27.25
C LYS A 325 7.06 -10.95 -28.36
N GLY A 326 7.62 -9.74 -28.38
CA GLY A 326 8.56 -9.28 -29.43
C GLY A 326 10.05 -9.31 -29.07
N ARG A 327 10.45 -9.83 -27.89
CA ARG A 327 11.88 -9.87 -27.48
C ARG A 327 12.56 -11.23 -27.65
N SER A 328 11.88 -12.22 -28.22
CA SER A 328 12.43 -13.57 -28.45
C SER A 328 12.77 -13.88 -29.91
N LEU A 329 12.60 -12.93 -30.83
CA LEU A 329 12.81 -13.14 -32.27
C LEU A 329 13.85 -12.21 -32.92
N ASP A 330 14.53 -11.35 -32.13
CA ASP A 330 15.50 -10.38 -32.65
C ASP A 330 16.95 -10.68 -32.23
N SER A 331 17.23 -11.95 -31.88
CA SER A 331 18.56 -12.44 -31.52
C SER A 331 19.03 -13.61 -32.38
N GLN A 332 18.39 -13.83 -33.54
CA GLN A 332 18.61 -15.01 -34.37
C GLN A 332 19.20 -14.74 -35.76
N ASP A 333 19.74 -13.55 -36.03
CA ASP A 333 20.31 -13.21 -37.35
C ASP A 333 21.79 -12.82 -37.39
N GLU A 334 22.56 -13.09 -36.32
CA GLU A 334 24.01 -13.04 -36.41
C GLU A 334 24.65 -14.26 -35.74
N ARG A 335 24.86 -15.31 -36.55
CA ARG A 335 26.03 -16.22 -36.56
C ARG A 335 25.71 -17.51 -37.32
N GLU A 336 25.59 -17.41 -38.64
CA GLU A 336 26.02 -18.51 -39.49
C GLU A 336 27.55 -18.47 -39.61
N GLY A 337 28.23 -19.48 -39.05
CA GLY A 337 29.67 -19.62 -39.24
C GLY A 337 30.39 -20.46 -38.19
N SER A 338 30.15 -21.78 -38.17
CA SER A 338 31.13 -22.87 -37.99
C SER A 338 30.55 -24.08 -37.23
N ARG A 339 30.55 -25.22 -37.94
CA ARG A 339 30.19 -26.55 -37.44
C ARG A 339 31.29 -27.09 -36.52
N SER A 340 30.95 -27.66 -35.36
CA SER A 340 31.18 -29.10 -35.07
C SER A 340 30.79 -29.54 -33.65
N ARG A 341 30.15 -30.73 -33.61
CA ARG A 341 30.13 -31.79 -32.56
C ARG A 341 29.57 -31.51 -31.15
N SER A 342 28.32 -31.97 -30.99
CA SER A 342 27.88 -33.05 -30.08
C SER A 342 28.41 -33.09 -28.64
N SER A 343 27.42 -33.05 -27.73
CA SER A 343 27.28 -33.75 -26.44
C SER A 343 27.36 -32.92 -25.15
N LYS A 344 26.40 -33.20 -24.26
CA LYS A 344 26.21 -32.77 -22.87
C LYS A 344 25.53 -31.41 -22.64
N LEU A 345 24.22 -31.42 -22.84
CA LEU A 345 23.27 -30.64 -22.03
C LEU A 345 23.36 -31.12 -20.58
N VAL A 346 24.21 -30.46 -19.78
CA VAL A 346 24.21 -30.55 -18.32
C VAL A 346 24.30 -29.12 -17.79
N SER A 347 23.21 -28.66 -17.17
CA SER A 347 23.22 -27.72 -16.06
C SER A 347 23.98 -26.39 -16.23
N GLU A 348 23.46 -25.48 -17.07
CA GLU A 348 23.81 -24.05 -16.99
C GLU A 348 22.64 -23.12 -16.66
N GLY A 349 21.42 -23.65 -16.45
CA GLY A 349 20.24 -22.84 -16.08
C GLY A 349 20.14 -22.44 -14.60
N SER A 350 21.04 -22.91 -13.73
CA SER A 350 20.90 -22.79 -12.26
C SER A 350 21.86 -21.78 -11.61
N ARG A 351 22.79 -21.15 -12.35
CA ARG A 351 23.84 -20.30 -11.74
C ARG A 351 23.64 -18.80 -11.96
N THR A 352 22.78 -18.37 -12.88
CA THR A 352 22.49 -16.96 -13.16
C THR A 352 21.23 -16.42 -12.47
N LEU A 353 20.28 -17.28 -12.06
CA LEU A 353 19.08 -16.86 -11.29
C LEU A 353 19.35 -16.69 -9.78
N LYS A 354 20.58 -17.02 -9.36
CA LYS A 354 21.07 -16.94 -7.98
C LYS A 354 21.96 -15.71 -7.74
N GLN A 355 21.79 -14.64 -8.54
CA GLN A 355 22.12 -13.31 -8.03
C GLN A 355 21.14 -13.05 -6.89
N ALA A 356 21.67 -13.05 -5.67
CA ALA A 356 20.97 -12.74 -4.44
C ALA A 356 20.41 -11.32 -4.52
N ILE A 357 19.22 -11.17 -5.11
CA ILE A 357 18.44 -9.96 -4.99
C ILE A 357 17.93 -9.93 -3.54
N GLN A 358 18.64 -9.20 -2.70
CA GLN A 358 18.17 -8.83 -1.37
C GLN A 358 16.95 -7.93 -1.57
N ARG A 359 15.76 -8.53 -1.46
CA ARG A 359 14.48 -7.81 -1.56
C ARG A 359 14.26 -7.04 -0.26
N TYR A 360 13.85 -5.78 -0.37
CA TYR A 360 13.56 -4.97 0.80
C TYR A 360 12.17 -5.27 1.35
N THR A 361 12.02 -5.15 2.68
CA THR A 361 10.72 -5.22 3.33
C THR A 361 10.04 -3.85 3.33
N PRO A 362 8.69 -3.81 3.31
CA PRO A 362 7.90 -2.60 3.54
C PRO A 362 8.41 -1.71 4.69
N MET A 363 8.78 -2.33 5.81
CA MET A 363 9.23 -1.61 7.00
C MET A 363 10.58 -0.92 6.79
N GLN A 364 11.52 -1.54 6.05
CA GLN A 364 12.83 -0.92 5.77
C GLN A 364 12.70 0.38 4.99
N VAL A 365 11.78 0.45 4.02
CA VAL A 365 11.51 1.68 3.26
C VAL A 365 10.94 2.78 4.16
N TRP A 366 10.02 2.40 5.06
CA TRP A 366 9.50 3.34 6.06
C TRP A 366 10.56 3.79 7.06
N ASP A 367 11.36 2.87 7.58
CA ASP A 367 12.42 3.15 8.56
C ASP A 367 13.42 4.14 7.99
N TRP A 368 13.81 3.95 6.72
CA TRP A 368 14.60 4.94 6.01
C TRP A 368 13.90 6.29 5.94
N LEU A 369 12.64 6.34 5.47
CA LEU A 369 11.95 7.61 5.26
C LEU A 369 11.86 8.40 6.56
N PHE A 370 11.49 7.74 7.66
CA PHE A 370 11.37 8.39 8.97
C PHE A 370 12.73 8.78 9.55
N LYS A 371 13.78 7.97 9.36
CA LYS A 371 15.15 8.34 9.73
C LYS A 371 15.65 9.55 8.94
N SER A 372 15.35 9.59 7.64
CA SER A 372 15.65 10.73 6.77
C SER A 372 14.88 11.98 7.21
N CYS A 373 13.60 11.84 7.55
CA CYS A 373 12.79 12.94 8.11
C CYS A 373 13.32 13.41 9.47
N GLU A 374 13.87 12.54 10.30
CA GLU A 374 14.49 12.92 11.57
C GLU A 374 15.75 13.76 11.33
N VAL A 375 16.70 13.24 10.55
CA VAL A 375 17.96 13.95 10.27
C VAL A 375 17.70 15.29 9.59
N ASN A 376 16.90 15.29 8.52
CA ASN A 376 16.59 16.51 7.79
C ASN A 376 15.66 17.44 8.57
N GLY A 377 14.77 16.90 9.40
CA GLY A 377 13.91 17.70 10.28
C GLY A 377 14.73 18.51 11.29
N LYS A 378 15.76 17.90 11.89
CA LYS A 378 16.71 18.60 12.77
C LYS A 378 17.48 19.69 12.04
N LEU A 379 17.94 19.42 10.82
CA LEU A 379 18.61 20.41 9.98
C LEU A 379 17.69 21.61 9.65
N LEU A 380 16.48 21.34 9.17
CA LEU A 380 15.50 22.37 8.80
C LEU A 380 15.03 23.19 10.01
N LEU A 381 15.02 22.59 11.21
CA LEU A 381 14.80 23.31 12.46
C LEU A 381 15.95 24.27 12.78
N GLY A 382 17.19 23.81 12.63
CA GLY A 382 18.39 24.65 12.80
C GLY A 382 18.44 25.81 11.80
N GLU A 383 17.96 25.61 10.58
CA GLU A 383 17.87 26.64 9.54
C GLU A 383 16.65 27.58 9.70
N GLY A 384 15.76 27.31 10.66
CA GLY A 384 14.54 28.09 10.89
C GLY A 384 13.47 27.95 9.80
N LEU A 385 13.58 26.94 8.93
CA LEU A 385 12.62 26.64 7.87
C LEU A 385 11.38 25.90 8.40
N ILE A 386 11.53 25.12 9.47
CA ILE A 386 10.42 24.57 10.25
C ILE A 386 10.32 25.37 11.55
N SER A 387 9.15 25.95 11.82
CA SER A 387 8.96 26.71 13.04
C SER A 387 8.68 25.79 14.24
N VAL A 388 9.16 26.18 15.42
CA VAL A 388 8.84 25.49 16.68
C VAL A 388 7.34 25.57 16.97
N GLU A 389 6.67 26.63 16.51
CA GLU A 389 5.22 26.80 16.57
C GLU A 389 4.49 25.72 15.76
N ASP A 390 4.93 25.40 14.54
CA ASP A 390 4.33 24.35 13.71
C ASP A 390 4.49 22.96 14.36
N ILE A 391 5.61 22.70 15.04
CA ILE A 391 5.83 21.45 15.80
C ILE A 391 4.95 21.42 17.05
N GLN A 392 4.86 22.53 17.78
CA GLN A 392 4.04 22.63 18.97
C GLN A 392 2.54 22.50 18.64
N ASP A 393 2.08 23.12 17.56
CA ASP A 393 0.71 23.00 17.08
C ASP A 393 0.40 21.55 16.66
N CYS A 394 1.33 20.87 16.01
CA CYS A 394 1.21 19.44 15.71
C CYS A 394 1.17 18.57 16.99
N MET A 395 1.92 18.92 18.04
CA MET A 395 1.92 18.19 19.31
C MET A 395 0.68 18.44 20.17
N VAL A 396 0.23 19.70 20.27
CA VAL A 396 -0.81 20.14 21.21
C VAL A 396 -2.20 20.12 20.57
N LYS A 397 -2.34 20.61 19.34
CA LYS A 397 -3.62 20.67 18.62
C LYS A 397 -3.87 19.42 17.77
N GLY A 398 -2.83 18.62 17.52
CA GLY A 398 -2.91 17.44 16.65
C GLY A 398 -3.04 17.77 15.17
N ASP A 399 -2.96 19.05 14.78
CA ASP A 399 -3.00 19.47 13.38
C ASP A 399 -1.60 19.39 12.76
N CYS A 400 -1.21 18.16 12.45
CA CYS A 400 0.04 17.87 11.77
C CYS A 400 -0.10 17.89 10.24
N LYS A 401 -1.26 18.27 9.68
CA LYS A 401 -1.59 17.99 8.27
C LYS A 401 -0.55 18.58 7.30
N LYS A 402 -0.08 19.78 7.62
CA LYS A 402 0.92 20.50 6.84
C LYS A 402 2.31 19.88 6.98
N LEU A 403 2.83 19.80 8.21
CA LEU A 403 4.16 19.26 8.49
C LEU A 403 4.33 17.79 8.07
N CYS A 404 3.25 17.00 8.19
CA CYS A 404 3.18 15.59 7.80
C CYS A 404 3.25 15.37 6.28
N ILE A 405 2.98 16.42 5.49
CA ILE A 405 3.15 16.40 4.03
C ILE A 405 4.49 17.04 3.64
N GLU A 406 4.82 18.19 4.20
CA GLU A 406 5.97 19.00 3.79
C GLU A 406 7.31 18.33 4.09
N LEU A 407 7.53 17.86 5.33
CA LEU A 407 8.82 17.28 5.73
C LEU A 407 9.13 15.97 4.97
N PRO A 408 8.20 15.01 4.86
CA PRO A 408 8.44 13.81 4.05
C PRO A 408 8.55 14.12 2.55
N SER A 409 7.78 15.09 2.03
CA SER A 409 7.92 15.52 0.63
C SER A 409 9.31 16.10 0.36
N TRP A 410 9.87 16.88 1.29
CA TRP A 410 11.22 17.40 1.17
C TRP A 410 12.25 16.27 1.13
N CYS A 411 12.14 15.28 2.01
CA CYS A 411 13.06 14.13 2.07
C CYS A 411 13.00 13.27 0.80
N ILE A 412 11.79 13.02 0.27
CA ILE A 412 11.62 12.25 -0.96
C ILE A 412 12.12 13.06 -2.17
N LEU A 413 11.87 14.38 -2.22
CA LEU A 413 12.42 15.21 -3.29
C LEU A 413 13.95 15.17 -3.28
N GLN A 414 14.56 15.24 -2.10
CA GLN A 414 16.02 15.12 -1.96
C GLN A 414 16.53 13.78 -2.51
N CYS A 415 15.86 12.68 -2.17
CA CYS A 415 16.16 11.37 -2.73
C CYS A 415 16.04 11.35 -4.27
N LEU A 416 14.96 11.92 -4.83
CA LEU A 416 14.73 11.98 -6.27
C LEU A 416 15.82 12.77 -7.00
N LEU A 417 16.21 13.94 -6.48
CA LEU A 417 17.26 14.77 -7.05
C LEU A 417 18.61 14.05 -7.05
N THR A 418 19.00 13.45 -5.92
CA THR A 418 20.25 12.69 -5.81
C THR A 418 20.24 11.46 -6.72
N SER A 419 19.10 10.78 -6.83
CA SER A 419 18.94 9.61 -7.71
C SER A 419 18.98 9.99 -9.20
N ALA A 420 18.46 11.16 -9.57
CA ALA A 420 18.49 11.66 -10.94
C ALA A 420 19.90 12.07 -11.38
N LYS A 421 20.71 12.66 -10.48
CA LYS A 421 22.10 13.07 -10.76
C LYS A 421 23.07 11.89 -10.89
N SER A 422 22.84 10.82 -10.13
CA SER A 422 23.73 9.66 -10.04
C SER A 422 23.58 8.65 -11.19
N ASP A 423 22.71 8.92 -12.16
CA ASP A 423 22.35 8.01 -13.26
C ASP A 423 22.00 6.57 -12.83
N SER A 424 21.57 6.41 -11.57
CA SER A 424 21.23 5.12 -10.98
C SER A 424 20.10 4.44 -11.74
N SER A 425 19.96 3.12 -11.59
CA SER A 425 18.82 2.36 -12.16
C SER A 425 17.54 2.49 -11.31
N GLY A 426 17.70 2.87 -10.04
CA GLY A 426 16.63 2.93 -9.03
C GLY A 426 16.59 4.23 -8.23
N LEU A 427 16.01 4.19 -7.03
CA LEU A 427 16.02 5.29 -6.07
C LEU A 427 17.12 5.06 -5.06
N ILE A 428 18.06 5.99 -4.92
CA ILE A 428 19.11 5.95 -3.91
C ILE A 428 18.52 6.42 -2.59
N ILE A 429 18.31 5.46 -1.71
CA ILE A 429 17.73 5.63 -0.39
C ILE A 429 18.84 5.98 0.60
N SER A 430 19.93 5.22 0.64
CA SER A 430 21.14 5.55 1.41
C SER A 430 22.40 5.23 0.61
N GLU A 431 23.59 5.59 1.13
CA GLU A 431 24.89 5.35 0.47
C GLU A 431 25.10 3.88 0.04
N GLU A 432 24.42 2.93 0.69
CA GLU A 432 24.49 1.49 0.40
C GLU A 432 23.15 0.89 -0.07
N MET A 433 22.09 1.69 -0.21
CA MET A 433 20.73 1.20 -0.49
C MET A 433 20.15 1.82 -1.76
N GLU A 434 20.14 1.04 -2.84
CA GLU A 434 19.46 1.38 -4.10
C GLU A 434 18.20 0.53 -4.26
N LEU A 435 17.06 1.22 -4.34
CA LEU A 435 15.77 0.59 -4.52
C LEU A 435 15.45 0.52 -6.02
N THR A 436 15.59 -0.67 -6.59
CA THR A 436 15.30 -0.93 -8.01
C THR A 436 13.96 -1.64 -8.18
N ARG A 437 13.45 -1.72 -9.42
CA ARG A 437 12.22 -2.47 -9.72
C ARG A 437 12.30 -3.95 -9.36
N PHE A 438 13.51 -4.51 -9.29
CA PHE A 438 13.73 -5.92 -8.99
C PHE A 438 13.83 -6.20 -7.48
N ASN A 439 14.17 -5.19 -6.67
CA ASN A 439 14.38 -5.31 -5.22
C ASN A 439 13.20 -4.76 -4.40
N LEU A 440 12.12 -4.30 -5.06
CA LEU A 440 10.95 -3.69 -4.44
C LEU A 440 10.16 -4.70 -3.57
N PRO A 441 9.56 -4.25 -2.45
CA PRO A 441 8.56 -5.04 -1.75
C PRO A 441 7.41 -5.46 -2.67
N ARG A 442 6.96 -6.72 -2.62
CA ARG A 442 5.83 -7.25 -3.40
C ARG A 442 4.45 -6.74 -2.93
N ASP A 443 4.42 -5.85 -1.95
CA ASP A 443 3.17 -5.27 -1.47
C ASP A 443 2.63 -4.26 -2.51
N LYS A 444 1.42 -4.53 -3.02
CA LYS A 444 0.75 -3.68 -4.02
C LYS A 444 0.58 -2.23 -3.53
N VAL A 445 0.45 -2.01 -2.22
CA VAL A 445 0.35 -0.66 -1.65
C VAL A 445 1.65 0.10 -1.85
N PHE A 446 2.80 -0.55 -1.67
CA PHE A 446 4.11 0.08 -1.89
C PHE A 446 4.40 0.29 -3.35
N GLU A 447 4.05 -0.67 -4.21
CA GLU A 447 4.17 -0.51 -5.65
C GLU A 447 3.38 0.71 -6.14
N TRP A 448 2.19 0.94 -5.58
CA TRP A 448 1.35 2.09 -5.91
C TRP A 448 1.99 3.44 -5.54
N PHE A 449 2.78 3.51 -4.46
CA PHE A 449 3.49 4.73 -4.07
C PHE A 449 4.85 4.90 -4.77
N ILE A 450 5.62 3.83 -4.90
CA ILE A 450 7.00 3.88 -5.42
C ILE A 450 7.03 3.92 -6.95
N GLY A 451 6.10 3.26 -7.65
CA GLY A 451 6.00 3.30 -9.11
C GLY A 451 5.93 4.72 -9.69
N PRO A 452 5.06 5.60 -9.16
CA PRO A 452 5.05 7.02 -9.51
C PRO A 452 6.38 7.73 -9.23
N LEU A 453 7.08 7.42 -8.13
CA LEU A 453 8.36 8.06 -7.79
C LEU A 453 9.46 7.70 -8.81
N PHE A 454 9.52 6.46 -9.30
CA PHE A 454 10.42 6.12 -10.40
C PHE A 454 10.14 6.95 -11.66
N THR A 455 8.87 7.13 -11.98
CA THR A 455 8.48 7.97 -13.14
C THR A 455 8.90 9.42 -12.92
N MET A 456 8.73 9.95 -11.70
CA MET A 456 9.11 11.31 -11.37
C MET A 456 10.62 11.52 -11.39
N LYS A 457 11.41 10.52 -10.97
CA LYS A 457 12.87 10.55 -11.10
C LYS A 457 13.27 10.75 -12.57
N GLU A 458 12.72 9.96 -13.48
CA GLU A 458 13.03 10.09 -14.92
C GLU A 458 12.57 11.45 -15.49
N GLN A 459 11.43 11.96 -15.02
CA GLN A 459 10.97 13.32 -15.38
C GLN A 459 11.96 14.39 -14.90
N ILE A 460 12.41 14.34 -13.64
CA ILE A 460 13.39 15.27 -13.06
C ILE A 460 14.72 15.19 -13.81
N LYS A 461 15.19 13.97 -14.12
CA LYS A 461 16.40 13.73 -14.88
C LYS A 461 16.33 14.37 -16.28
N GLY A 462 15.19 14.21 -16.97
CA GLY A 462 14.96 14.81 -18.28
C GLY A 462 14.89 16.34 -18.27
N LEU A 463 14.53 16.96 -17.13
CA LEU A 463 14.45 18.41 -16.99
C LEU A 463 15.82 19.11 -16.83
N GLN A 464 16.88 18.36 -16.51
CA GLN A 464 18.25 18.86 -16.33
C GLN A 464 18.28 20.14 -15.47
N LEU A 465 18.01 19.98 -14.18
CA LEU A 465 17.91 21.09 -13.23
C LEU A 465 19.27 21.73 -12.93
N GLN A 466 19.30 23.05 -12.82
CA GLN A 466 20.47 23.79 -12.32
C GLN A 466 20.47 23.80 -10.79
N GLU A 467 21.65 23.92 -10.16
CA GLU A 467 21.77 23.90 -8.69
C GLU A 467 20.91 24.97 -7.98
N GLY A 468 20.78 26.15 -8.59
CA GLY A 468 19.90 27.22 -8.09
C GLY A 468 18.42 26.85 -8.15
N GLU A 469 17.99 26.14 -9.21
CA GLU A 469 16.61 25.64 -9.34
C GLU A 469 16.32 24.55 -8.31
N GLU A 470 17.27 23.65 -8.06
CA GLU A 470 17.14 22.60 -7.04
C GLU A 470 17.01 23.15 -5.63
N SER A 471 17.87 24.11 -5.27
CA SER A 471 17.81 24.77 -3.96
C SER A 471 16.48 25.52 -3.78
N CYS A 472 15.99 26.17 -4.84
CA CYS A 472 14.69 26.82 -4.83
C CYS A 472 13.54 25.81 -4.69
N LEU A 473 13.59 24.70 -5.44
CA LEU A 473 12.58 23.63 -5.37
C LEU A 473 12.45 23.06 -3.96
N ARG A 474 13.57 22.79 -3.29
CA ARG A 474 13.59 22.31 -1.89
C ARG A 474 12.85 23.27 -0.95
N LYS A 475 13.09 24.58 -1.09
CA LYS A 475 12.40 25.60 -0.29
C LYS A 475 10.92 25.69 -0.62
N LEU A 476 10.57 25.61 -1.91
CA LEU A 476 9.19 25.70 -2.39
C LEU A 476 8.31 24.52 -1.94
N VAL A 477 8.88 23.32 -1.74
CA VAL A 477 8.15 22.17 -1.19
C VAL A 477 7.60 22.44 0.22
N LEU A 478 8.34 23.21 1.02
CA LEU A 478 7.98 23.57 2.39
C LEU A 478 7.14 24.86 2.46
N ALA A 479 7.34 25.78 1.52
CA ALA A 479 6.73 27.10 1.57
C ALA A 479 5.36 27.19 0.88
N CYS A 480 5.14 26.38 -0.17
CA CYS A 480 3.99 26.50 -1.05
C CYS A 480 3.13 25.23 -1.04
N ASN A 481 1.81 25.42 -1.04
CA ASN A 481 0.85 24.33 -1.24
C ASN A 481 0.82 23.84 -2.69
N ASN A 482 1.34 24.63 -3.64
CA ASN A 482 1.38 24.34 -5.08
C ASN A 482 0.01 24.01 -5.69
N ASP A 483 -1.06 24.49 -5.08
CA ASP A 483 -2.44 24.27 -5.52
C ASP A 483 -2.70 25.04 -6.82
N ARG A 484 -2.12 26.24 -6.96
CA ARG A 484 -2.37 27.15 -8.07
C ARG A 484 -1.10 27.56 -8.80
N PRO A 485 -1.13 27.75 -10.14
CA PRO A 485 0.02 28.26 -10.88
C PRO A 485 0.60 29.56 -10.30
N GLU A 486 -0.28 30.43 -9.81
CA GLU A 486 0.09 31.74 -9.28
C GLU A 486 0.87 31.67 -7.94
N ASP A 487 0.91 30.49 -7.29
CA ASP A 487 1.64 30.28 -6.03
C ASP A 487 3.15 30.55 -6.18
N TRP A 488 3.68 30.52 -7.41
CA TRP A 488 5.10 30.74 -7.72
C TRP A 488 5.40 32.16 -8.21
N ASP A 489 4.39 33.00 -8.45
CA ASP A 489 4.60 34.31 -9.09
C ASP A 489 5.44 35.27 -8.24
N ASN A 490 5.36 35.13 -6.91
CA ASN A 490 6.08 35.98 -5.95
C ASN A 490 7.28 35.28 -5.28
N THR A 491 7.68 34.09 -5.75
CA THR A 491 8.70 33.28 -5.07
C THR A 491 10.13 33.55 -5.56
N GLY A 492 10.29 34.30 -6.64
CA GLY A 492 11.60 34.60 -7.24
C GLY A 492 12.27 33.37 -7.89
N PHE A 493 11.48 32.41 -8.39
CA PHE A 493 12.00 31.19 -9.00
C PHE A 493 12.96 31.52 -10.18
N PRO A 494 14.16 30.88 -10.27
CA PRO A 494 15.23 31.30 -11.18
C PRO A 494 14.87 31.29 -12.67
N SER A 495 14.10 30.29 -13.11
CA SER A 495 13.69 30.20 -14.52
C SER A 495 12.60 31.22 -14.84
N THR A 496 12.69 31.94 -15.94
CA THR A 496 11.62 32.84 -16.44
C THR A 496 10.62 32.13 -17.36
N ASP A 497 10.89 30.89 -17.77
CA ASP A 497 10.01 30.11 -18.63
C ASP A 497 8.79 29.57 -17.86
N LYS A 498 7.61 30.01 -18.31
CA LYS A 498 6.32 29.59 -17.74
C LYS A 498 6.09 28.09 -17.89
N VAL A 499 6.57 27.46 -18.97
CA VAL A 499 6.40 26.03 -19.20
C VAL A 499 7.26 25.21 -18.24
N ARG A 500 8.54 25.55 -18.11
CA ARG A 500 9.46 24.92 -17.14
C ARG A 500 8.96 25.06 -15.71
N ARG A 501 8.49 26.26 -15.32
CA ARG A 501 7.86 26.49 -14.00
C ARG A 501 6.66 25.57 -13.78
N ALA A 502 5.74 25.51 -14.74
CA ALA A 502 4.55 24.68 -14.63
C ALA A 502 4.88 23.18 -14.54
N GLN A 503 5.89 22.70 -15.28
CA GLN A 503 6.36 21.31 -15.21
C GLN A 503 6.91 20.98 -13.82
N LEU A 504 7.74 21.84 -13.25
CA LEU A 504 8.33 21.63 -11.93
C LEU A 504 7.31 21.75 -10.81
N GLN A 505 6.37 22.69 -10.93
CA GLN A 505 5.25 22.80 -10.00
C GLN A 505 4.35 21.56 -10.06
N ALA A 506 4.13 20.97 -11.25
CA ALA A 506 3.39 19.72 -11.39
C ALA A 506 4.12 18.55 -10.70
N VAL A 507 5.45 18.50 -10.75
CA VAL A 507 6.27 17.52 -10.00
C VAL A 507 6.05 17.69 -8.50
N LEU A 508 6.09 18.92 -7.96
CA LEU A 508 5.85 19.17 -6.53
C LEU A 508 4.42 18.78 -6.11
N ARG A 509 3.41 19.17 -6.89
CA ARG A 509 2.00 18.84 -6.61
C ARG A 509 1.78 17.33 -6.60
N ARG A 510 2.38 16.60 -7.56
CA ARG A 510 2.32 15.14 -7.61
C ARG A 510 3.00 14.52 -6.39
N LEU A 511 4.15 15.04 -5.98
CA LEU A 511 4.87 14.56 -4.79
C LEU A 511 4.06 14.76 -3.52
N GLN A 512 3.56 15.98 -3.29
CA GLN A 512 2.72 16.33 -2.15
C GLN A 512 1.42 15.50 -2.14
N GLY A 513 0.85 15.19 -3.31
CA GLY A 513 -0.31 14.30 -3.43
C GLY A 513 -0.01 12.84 -3.05
N ILE A 514 1.15 12.31 -3.46
CA ILE A 514 1.62 10.96 -3.07
C ILE A 514 1.84 10.91 -1.56
N VAL A 515 2.59 11.87 -1.00
CA VAL A 515 2.85 11.93 0.45
C VAL A 515 1.57 12.19 1.23
N GLY A 516 0.67 13.03 0.72
CA GLY A 516 -0.66 13.27 1.29
C GLY A 516 -1.56 12.05 1.29
N SER A 517 -1.32 11.08 0.41
CA SER A 517 -1.98 9.77 0.41
C SER A 517 -1.31 8.83 1.42
N MET A 518 0.03 8.84 1.51
CA MET A 518 0.81 8.07 2.48
C MET A 518 0.50 8.50 3.92
N SER A 519 0.32 9.79 4.17
CA SER A 519 0.08 10.35 5.51
C SER A 519 -1.25 9.95 6.13
N ARG A 520 -2.18 9.43 5.31
CA ARG A 520 -3.48 8.91 5.76
C ARG A 520 -3.38 7.47 6.27
N LEU A 521 -2.25 6.80 6.06
CA LEU A 521 -2.03 5.46 6.59
C LEU A 521 -1.84 5.56 8.13
N PRO A 522 -2.56 4.75 8.93
CA PRO A 522 -2.43 4.81 10.39
C PRO A 522 -1.01 4.56 10.89
N THR A 523 -0.30 3.61 10.26
CA THR A 523 1.10 3.32 10.57
C THR A 523 2.02 4.51 10.30
N PHE A 524 1.80 5.24 9.21
CA PHE A 524 2.53 6.48 8.90
C PHE A 524 2.26 7.53 9.96
N ARG A 525 0.98 7.78 10.27
CA ARG A 525 0.56 8.77 11.27
C ARG A 525 1.18 8.49 12.65
N ARG A 526 1.15 7.23 13.08
CA ARG A 526 1.74 6.79 14.36
C ARG A 526 3.25 7.05 14.41
N ARG A 527 3.98 6.65 13.36
CA ARG A 527 5.43 6.87 13.26
C ARG A 527 5.77 8.36 13.16
N PHE A 528 5.00 9.13 12.40
CA PHE A 528 5.18 10.57 12.27
C PHE A 528 4.97 11.29 13.61
N ARG A 529 3.96 10.90 14.40
CA ARG A 529 3.76 11.45 15.75
C ARG A 529 4.96 11.19 16.66
N ASN A 530 5.60 10.02 16.56
CA ASN A 530 6.81 9.73 17.32
C ASN A 530 7.99 10.59 16.83
N LEU A 531 8.15 10.76 15.52
CA LEU A 531 9.14 11.66 14.95
C LEU A 531 8.96 13.10 15.45
N VAL A 532 7.73 13.62 15.46
CA VAL A 532 7.44 14.98 15.95
C VAL A 532 7.82 15.13 17.42
N LYS A 533 7.61 14.11 18.26
CA LYS A 533 8.08 14.12 19.65
C LYS A 533 9.59 14.27 19.74
N VAL A 534 10.34 13.55 18.91
CA VAL A 534 11.81 13.64 18.86
C VAL A 534 12.25 15.05 18.43
N LEU A 535 11.64 15.59 17.37
CA LEU A 535 11.93 16.94 16.89
C LEU A 535 11.58 18.03 17.92
N TYR A 536 10.50 17.84 18.68
CA TYR A 536 10.10 18.75 19.76
C TYR A 536 11.11 18.76 20.92
N VAL A 537 11.61 17.59 21.31
CA VAL A 537 12.68 17.49 22.33
C VAL A 537 13.95 18.19 21.86
N GLU A 538 14.32 18.00 20.59
CA GLU A 538 15.47 18.69 19.98
C GLU A 538 15.29 20.22 19.97
N ALA A 539 14.10 20.71 19.63
CA ALA A 539 13.78 22.14 19.62
C ALA A 539 13.91 22.78 21.02
N ILE A 540 13.54 22.03 22.08
CA ILE A 540 13.71 22.46 23.46
C ILE A 540 15.19 22.48 23.85
N GLN A 541 15.94 21.43 23.50
CA GLN A 541 17.35 21.27 23.86
C GLN A 541 18.26 22.30 23.18
N THR A 542 17.94 22.67 21.94
CA THR A 542 18.68 23.70 21.18
C THR A 542 18.37 25.12 21.65
N GLY A 543 17.50 25.29 22.64
CA GLY A 543 17.19 26.58 23.25
C GLY A 543 16.48 27.55 22.30
N ILE A 544 15.86 27.05 21.22
CA ILE A 544 15.04 27.85 20.30
C ILE A 544 13.69 28.07 21.01
N PRO A 545 13.45 29.23 21.65
CA PRO A 545 12.25 29.43 22.43
C PRO A 545 11.08 29.63 21.46
N ALA A 546 9.93 29.02 21.74
CA ALA A 546 8.67 29.46 21.17
C ALA A 546 8.45 30.92 21.62
N LYS A 547 8.72 31.89 20.75
CA LYS A 547 8.48 33.29 21.07
C LYS A 547 6.97 33.50 21.19
N HIS A 548 6.49 33.74 22.41
CA HIS A 548 5.20 34.39 22.62
C HIS A 548 5.21 35.78 21.94
N PRO A 549 4.05 36.25 21.44
CA PRO A 549 3.99 37.39 20.54
C PRO A 549 4.20 38.69 21.32
N ASN A 550 5.41 39.24 21.26
CA ASN A 550 5.61 40.68 21.33
C ASN A 550 6.99 41.08 20.77
N GLY A 551 6.96 41.93 19.74
CA GLY A 551 8.01 42.88 19.39
C GLY A 551 9.25 42.35 18.64
N SER A 552 9.31 42.65 17.33
CA SER A 552 10.48 42.93 16.47
C SER A 552 11.71 41.99 16.55
N SER A 553 12.20 41.37 15.48
CA SER A 553 12.48 41.93 14.16
C SER A 553 12.24 40.89 13.07
N ARG A 554 11.42 41.26 12.09
CA ARG A 554 11.21 40.49 10.84
C ARG A 554 12.43 40.70 9.95
N ILE A 555 13.17 39.64 9.65
CA ILE A 555 13.92 39.59 8.38
C ILE A 555 12.87 39.23 7.32
N HIS A 556 12.50 40.25 6.53
CA HIS A 556 11.58 40.14 5.41
C HIS A 556 12.20 39.28 4.30
N LEU A 557 11.80 38.02 4.20
CA LEU A 557 11.78 37.30 2.93
C LEU A 557 10.46 36.50 2.86
N PHE A 558 9.64 36.82 1.85
CA PHE A 558 8.31 36.30 1.54
C PHE A 558 7.13 36.89 2.32
N ASN A 559 6.47 37.84 1.66
CA ASN A 559 5.20 38.44 2.09
C ASN A 559 4.07 37.41 1.87
N ARG A 560 3.48 36.90 2.95
CA ARG A 560 2.40 35.90 2.96
C ARG A 560 1.05 36.61 2.73
N GLY A 561 0.51 36.52 1.52
CA GLY A 561 -0.78 37.13 1.17
C GLY A 561 -1.98 36.23 1.48
N GLY A 562 -2.93 36.76 2.28
CA GLY A 562 -4.37 36.59 2.03
C GLY A 562 -5.12 35.43 2.70
N ARG A 563 -5.34 35.51 4.02
CA ARG A 563 -6.48 34.87 4.69
C ARG A 563 -7.72 35.74 4.40
N ARG A 564 -8.72 35.21 3.70
CA ARG A 564 -9.98 35.92 3.44
C ARG A 564 -10.95 35.61 4.58
N ASP A 565 -10.95 36.46 5.61
CA ASP A 565 -12.00 36.46 6.63
C ASP A 565 -13.29 37.00 5.99
N ARG A 566 -14.36 36.21 6.06
CA ARG A 566 -15.74 36.68 5.85
C ARG A 566 -16.26 37.16 7.19
N ASN A 567 -16.41 38.48 7.35
CA ASN A 567 -17.35 39.09 8.28
C ASN A 567 -17.76 40.46 7.74
N GLY A 568 -19.07 40.73 7.80
CA GLY A 568 -19.75 41.95 7.38
C GLY A 568 -21.24 41.61 7.36
N ALA A 569 -21.90 41.62 8.53
CA ALA A 569 -22.51 42.80 9.15
C ALA A 569 -23.60 43.38 8.25
N GLN A 570 -24.84 43.09 8.65
CA GLN A 570 -26.07 43.61 8.09
C GLN A 570 -26.67 44.51 9.17
N ASP A 571 -26.63 45.82 8.96
CA ASP A 571 -27.40 46.82 9.70
C ASP A 571 -28.18 47.66 8.67
N ASP A 572 -29.49 47.60 8.83
CA ASP A 572 -30.50 48.67 8.82
C ASP A 572 -30.51 49.84 7.81
N MET A 573 -31.74 50.00 7.26
CA MET A 573 -32.45 51.22 6.85
C MET A 573 -31.86 52.09 5.72
N VAL A 574 -32.52 52.09 4.55
CA VAL A 574 -33.68 52.95 4.17
C VAL A 574 -34.44 52.29 3.03
#